data_AF-W9KD72-F1
#
_entry.id   AF-W9KD72-F1
#
_cell.length_a   1.000
_cell.length_b   1.000
_cell.length_c   1.000
_cell.angle_alpha   90.00
_cell.angle_beta   90.00
_cell.angle_gamma   90.00
#
_symmetry.space_group_name_H-M   'P 1'
#
loop_
_entity.id
_entity.type
_entity.pdbx_description
1 polymer ?
#
loop_
_entity_poly.entity_id
_entity_poly.type
_entity_poly.pdbx_seq_one_letter_code
_entity_poly.pdbx_strand_id
1 'polypeptide(L)'
;MPHRDHPINHCHDKLCDGILDSTRGFRSTFDPNILKFDSRLLFAFQAASPGSRSFDVRLIKIIAISVHQIAVILFILNEGLHKNDGVIEWAPPKSDKIWWAHCPNGPEPTMFFHHWYLSHDRYPNGVADMVGYWAESRILGGVVLFDRRQPIPESDVDQDAVSIHPDRENVTYRICRLTSEKRLQLLKFLTAEVPDHTPLPILPDEKNDYRINPEESPEETGIYRDIWDRSELREDAYDQRLRDVWNKLDYLTHSGKGNAADRALERRNRIFQGRFDGEP
;
A
#
# COMPACT_ATOMS: atom_id res chain seq x y z
N MET A 1 4.99 -2.42 -12.71
CA MET A 1 4.33 -1.91 -13.93
C MET A 1 4.17 -3.04 -14.94
N PRO A 2 3.07 -3.07 -15.72
CA PRO A 2 2.93 -4.00 -16.84
C PRO A 2 4.08 -3.85 -17.83
N HIS A 3 4.48 -4.96 -18.47
CA HIS A 3 5.39 -4.93 -19.61
C HIS A 3 4.82 -4.04 -20.72
N ARG A 4 5.69 -3.37 -21.50
CA ARG A 4 5.26 -2.40 -22.53
C ARG A 4 4.25 -2.96 -23.54
N ASP A 5 4.41 -4.23 -23.90
CA ASP A 5 3.57 -4.91 -24.90
C ASP A 5 2.33 -5.57 -24.29
N HIS A 6 2.06 -5.36 -23.00
CA HIS A 6 0.87 -5.90 -22.34
C HIS A 6 -0.41 -5.22 -22.88
N PRO A 7 -1.49 -5.99 -23.21
CA PRO A 7 -2.76 -5.47 -23.74
C PRO A 7 -3.36 -4.30 -22.94
N ILE A 8 -3.33 -4.40 -21.61
CA ILE A 8 -3.76 -3.34 -20.66
C ILE A 8 -3.30 -1.92 -21.02
N ASN A 9 -2.13 -1.76 -21.66
CA ASN A 9 -1.58 -0.45 -21.99
C ASN A 9 -2.30 0.25 -23.16
N HIS A 10 -3.14 -0.48 -23.90
CA HIS A 10 -3.78 0.02 -25.12
C HIS A 10 -5.23 -0.44 -25.30
N CYS A 11 -5.73 -1.39 -24.49
CA CYS A 11 -7.12 -1.85 -24.59
C CYS A 11 -8.13 -0.98 -23.79
N HIS A 12 -7.65 -0.04 -22.96
CA HIS A 12 -8.52 0.79 -22.11
C HIS A 12 -8.21 2.29 -22.18
N ASP A 13 -8.95 3.00 -23.03
CA ASP A 13 -9.05 4.46 -22.97
C ASP A 13 -10.30 4.93 -22.17
N LYS A 14 -11.23 4.01 -21.94
CA LYS A 14 -12.48 4.22 -21.20
C LYS A 14 -12.80 3.01 -20.32
N LEU A 15 -13.67 3.22 -19.34
CA LEU A 15 -14.24 2.13 -18.55
C LEU A 15 -14.93 1.12 -19.47
N CYS A 16 -14.79 -0.17 -19.15
CA CYS A 16 -15.47 -1.25 -19.86
C CYS A 16 -16.99 -1.06 -19.80
N ASP A 17 -17.67 -1.33 -20.91
CA ASP A 17 -19.12 -1.19 -20.98
C ASP A 17 -19.78 -2.13 -19.94
N GLY A 18 -20.82 -1.64 -19.26
CA GLY A 18 -21.55 -2.39 -18.21
C GLY A 18 -20.90 -2.42 -16.82
N ILE A 19 -19.63 -2.04 -16.65
CA ILE A 19 -18.97 -2.11 -15.33
C ILE A 19 -19.61 -1.20 -14.29
N LEU A 20 -20.12 -0.03 -14.70
CA LEU A 20 -20.80 0.90 -13.79
C LEU A 20 -22.12 0.32 -13.27
N ASP A 21 -22.89 -0.35 -14.13
CA ASP A 21 -24.17 -0.93 -13.74
C ASP A 21 -23.97 -2.16 -12.86
N SER A 22 -22.99 -3.01 -13.18
CA SER A 22 -22.56 -4.10 -12.29
C SER A 22 -22.12 -3.57 -10.91
N THR A 23 -21.29 -2.52 -10.89
CA THR A 23 -20.84 -1.89 -9.64
C THR A 23 -22.01 -1.32 -8.82
N ARG A 24 -22.97 -0.66 -9.48
CA ARG A 24 -24.19 -0.14 -8.83
C ARG A 24 -25.07 -1.27 -8.31
N GLY A 25 -25.17 -2.37 -9.06
CA GLY A 25 -25.87 -3.60 -8.67
C GLY A 25 -25.27 -4.17 -7.39
N PHE A 26 -23.96 -4.44 -7.38
CA PHE A 26 -23.25 -4.91 -6.18
C PHE A 26 -23.48 -3.98 -4.99
N ARG A 27 -23.32 -2.66 -5.18
CA ARG A 27 -23.53 -1.67 -4.12
C ARG A 27 -24.96 -1.73 -3.54
N SER A 28 -25.97 -1.96 -4.37
CA SER A 28 -27.38 -2.01 -3.93
C SER A 28 -27.71 -3.23 -3.07
N THR A 29 -26.96 -4.32 -3.23
CA THR A 29 -27.14 -5.58 -2.50
C THR A 29 -26.05 -5.81 -1.45
N PHE A 30 -25.09 -4.90 -1.32
CA PHE A 30 -23.98 -5.03 -0.39
C PHE A 30 -24.48 -4.90 1.05
N ASP A 31 -24.27 -5.97 1.85
CA ASP A 31 -24.53 -5.97 3.28
C ASP A 31 -23.21 -5.69 4.04
N PRO A 32 -23.07 -4.56 4.74
CA PRO A 32 -21.87 -4.26 5.51
C PRO A 32 -21.53 -5.29 6.60
N ASN A 33 -22.50 -6.09 7.06
CA ASN A 33 -22.27 -7.11 8.10
C ASN A 33 -21.41 -8.29 7.63
N ILE A 34 -21.17 -8.43 6.32
CA ILE A 34 -20.25 -9.44 5.80
C ILE A 34 -18.78 -9.10 6.10
N LEU A 35 -18.48 -7.84 6.40
CA LEU A 35 -17.14 -7.38 6.74
C LEU A 35 -16.73 -7.86 8.13
N LYS A 36 -15.51 -8.38 8.24
CA LYS A 36 -14.94 -8.91 9.47
C LYS A 36 -13.92 -7.95 10.05
N PHE A 37 -14.03 -7.68 11.35
CA PHE A 37 -13.08 -6.83 12.05
C PHE A 37 -12.57 -7.53 13.30
N ASP A 38 -11.34 -7.22 13.68
CA ASP A 38 -10.83 -7.58 15.00
C ASP A 38 -11.75 -7.01 16.09
N SER A 39 -12.16 -7.87 17.02
CA SER A 39 -13.14 -7.49 18.04
C SER A 39 -12.60 -6.39 18.96
N ARG A 40 -11.29 -6.40 19.26
CA ARG A 40 -10.67 -5.34 20.09
C ARG A 40 -10.72 -3.99 19.38
N LEU A 41 -10.51 -3.96 18.05
CA LEU A 41 -10.68 -2.74 17.26
C LEU A 41 -12.12 -2.21 17.35
N LEU A 42 -13.13 -3.06 17.13
CA LEU A 42 -14.54 -2.64 17.18
C LEU A 42 -14.94 -2.14 18.56
N PHE A 43 -14.65 -2.90 19.63
CA PHE A 43 -14.98 -2.50 20.99
C PHE A 43 -14.35 -1.17 21.35
N ALA A 44 -13.08 -0.99 21.00
CA ALA A 44 -12.38 0.23 21.33
C ALA A 44 -12.76 1.41 20.42
N PHE A 45 -13.31 1.17 19.23
CA PHE A 45 -13.96 2.20 18.41
C PHE A 45 -15.26 2.66 19.08
N GLN A 46 -16.11 1.71 19.48
CA GLN A 46 -17.37 1.99 20.18
C GLN A 46 -17.18 2.68 21.53
N ALA A 47 -16.09 2.36 22.24
CA ALA A 47 -15.76 2.97 23.52
C ALA A 47 -15.15 4.38 23.40
N ALA A 48 -14.70 4.78 22.20
CA ALA A 48 -14.08 6.09 22.00
C ALA A 48 -15.15 7.16 21.73
N SER A 49 -15.03 8.32 22.38
CA SER A 49 -15.95 9.43 22.14
C SER A 49 -15.83 9.94 20.71
N PRO A 50 -16.94 10.17 19.98
CA PRO A 50 -16.92 10.77 18.65
C PRO A 50 -16.12 12.08 18.62
N GLY A 51 -15.24 12.22 17.62
CA GLY A 51 -14.34 13.38 17.48
C GLY A 51 -13.11 13.38 18.40
N SER A 52 -12.92 12.34 19.23
CA SER A 52 -11.65 12.15 19.94
C SER A 52 -10.58 11.59 19.00
N ARG A 53 -9.29 11.84 19.30
CA ARG A 53 -8.18 11.29 18.49
C ARG A 53 -8.25 9.77 18.37
N SER A 54 -8.58 9.08 19.48
CA SER A 54 -8.77 7.63 19.51
C SER A 54 -9.90 7.16 18.59
N PHE A 55 -11.02 7.89 18.55
CA PHE A 55 -12.13 7.59 17.65
C PHE A 55 -11.69 7.77 16.19
N ASP A 56 -11.04 8.88 15.88
CA ASP A 56 -10.61 9.24 14.53
C ASP A 56 -9.66 8.20 13.92
N VAL A 57 -8.65 7.76 14.65
CA VAL A 57 -7.69 6.75 14.17
C VAL A 57 -8.39 5.42 13.91
N ARG A 58 -9.29 5.02 14.81
CA ARG A 58 -10.03 3.76 14.70
C ARG A 58 -11.03 3.80 13.55
N LEU A 59 -11.69 4.93 13.31
CA LEU A 59 -12.54 5.14 12.14
C LEU A 59 -11.73 4.95 10.85
N ILE A 60 -10.59 5.64 10.73
CA ILE A 60 -9.71 5.52 9.56
C ILE A 60 -9.26 4.06 9.38
N LYS A 61 -8.93 3.35 10.47
CA LYS A 61 -8.57 1.93 10.42
C LYS A 61 -9.71 1.03 9.95
N ILE A 62 -10.93 1.23 10.44
CA ILE A 62 -12.12 0.50 10.01
C ILE A 62 -12.37 0.73 8.51
N ILE A 63 -12.24 1.97 8.04
CA ILE A 63 -12.43 2.30 6.62
C ILE A 63 -11.37 1.62 5.74
N ALA A 64 -10.09 1.68 6.12
CA ALA A 64 -9.02 1.00 5.38
C ALA A 64 -9.26 -0.52 5.26
N ILE A 65 -9.61 -1.15 6.39
CA ILE A 65 -9.94 -2.57 6.44
C ILE A 65 -11.19 -2.91 5.62
N SER A 66 -12.19 -2.01 5.58
CA SER A 66 -13.40 -2.19 4.78
C SER A 66 -13.11 -2.12 3.29
N VAL A 67 -12.35 -1.12 2.84
CA VAL A 67 -11.92 -0.99 1.43
C VAL A 67 -11.16 -2.23 0.98
N HIS A 68 -10.21 -2.69 1.81
CA HIS A 68 -9.45 -3.90 1.56
C HIS A 68 -10.35 -5.12 1.39
N GLN A 69 -11.26 -5.37 2.33
CA GLN A 69 -12.15 -6.54 2.29
C GLN A 69 -13.17 -6.49 1.16
N ILE A 70 -13.71 -5.32 0.81
CA ILE A 70 -14.61 -5.17 -0.33
C ILE A 70 -13.88 -5.56 -1.62
N ALA A 71 -12.63 -5.13 -1.79
CA ALA A 71 -11.82 -5.52 -2.94
C ALA A 71 -11.52 -7.02 -2.96
N VAL A 72 -11.20 -7.63 -1.81
CA VAL A 72 -11.06 -9.09 -1.66
C VAL A 72 -12.33 -9.81 -2.11
N ILE A 73 -13.50 -9.38 -1.61
CA ILE A 73 -14.80 -9.98 -1.94
C ILE A 73 -15.07 -9.89 -3.45
N LEU A 74 -14.92 -8.70 -4.04
CA LEU A 74 -15.12 -8.48 -5.47
C LEU A 74 -14.19 -9.33 -6.33
N PHE A 75 -12.93 -9.48 -5.91
CA PHE A 75 -11.96 -10.32 -6.61
C PHE A 75 -12.32 -11.80 -6.53
N ILE A 76 -12.75 -12.30 -5.37
CA ILE A 76 -13.15 -13.70 -5.16
C ILE A 76 -14.43 -14.04 -5.94
N LEU A 77 -15.41 -13.13 -6.00
CA LEU A 77 -16.59 -13.31 -6.85
C LEU A 77 -16.20 -13.53 -8.31
N ASN A 78 -15.04 -12.98 -8.70
CA ASN A 78 -14.42 -13.20 -9.99
C ASN A 78 -15.41 -12.87 -11.11
N GLU A 79 -16.11 -11.74 -11.06
CA GLU A 79 -17.05 -11.31 -12.11
C GLU A 79 -16.38 -10.37 -13.13
N GLY A 80 -15.04 -10.42 -13.20
CA GLY A 80 -14.24 -9.57 -14.08
C GLY A 80 -14.59 -9.75 -15.56
N LEU A 81 -14.56 -8.64 -16.30
CA LEU A 81 -14.91 -8.58 -17.72
C LEU A 81 -13.78 -9.11 -18.65
N HIS A 82 -12.57 -9.27 -18.12
CA HIS A 82 -11.35 -9.60 -18.87
C HIS A 82 -11.01 -11.10 -18.91
N LYS A 83 -11.98 -11.99 -18.68
CA LYS A 83 -11.72 -13.44 -18.58
C LYS A 83 -11.41 -14.16 -19.89
N ASN A 84 -11.54 -13.49 -21.02
CA ASN A 84 -11.45 -14.12 -22.35
C ASN A 84 -10.95 -13.15 -23.44
N ASP A 85 -10.30 -12.05 -23.07
CA ASP A 85 -9.80 -11.06 -24.02
C ASP A 85 -8.27 -10.97 -24.07
N GLY A 86 -7.58 -11.88 -23.38
CA GLY A 86 -6.13 -11.98 -23.40
C GLY A 86 -5.44 -10.97 -22.48
N VAL A 87 -6.19 -10.08 -21.80
CA VAL A 87 -5.59 -9.10 -20.89
C VAL A 87 -5.04 -9.77 -19.65
N ILE A 88 -5.76 -10.74 -19.05
CA ILE A 88 -5.30 -11.42 -17.83
C ILE A 88 -4.43 -12.65 -18.15
N GLU A 89 -4.55 -13.24 -19.33
CA GLU A 89 -3.78 -14.41 -19.76
C GLU A 89 -2.42 -14.03 -20.37
N TRP A 90 -2.16 -12.73 -20.57
CA TRP A 90 -0.92 -12.28 -21.21
C TRP A 90 0.30 -12.67 -20.38
N ALA A 91 1.33 -13.18 -21.07
CA ALA A 91 2.61 -13.51 -20.46
C ALA A 91 3.76 -12.83 -21.23
N PRO A 92 4.81 -12.39 -20.52
CA PRO A 92 5.97 -11.76 -21.15
C PRO A 92 6.71 -12.74 -22.06
N PRO A 93 7.22 -12.28 -23.22
CA PRO A 93 8.01 -13.14 -24.10
C PRO A 93 9.21 -13.74 -23.37
N LYS A 94 9.42 -15.06 -23.48
CA LYS A 94 10.60 -15.74 -22.88
C LYS A 94 11.94 -15.22 -23.41
N SER A 95 11.92 -14.56 -24.57
CA SER A 95 13.09 -13.94 -25.18
C SER A 95 13.47 -12.59 -24.54
N ASP A 96 12.60 -11.96 -23.75
CA ASP A 96 12.90 -10.67 -23.11
C ASP A 96 13.78 -10.85 -21.87
N LYS A 97 15.09 -10.99 -22.10
CA LYS A 97 16.07 -11.21 -21.04
C LYS A 97 16.10 -10.07 -20.00
N ILE A 98 15.76 -8.84 -20.38
CA ILE A 98 15.78 -7.69 -19.46
C ILE A 98 14.62 -7.83 -18.49
N TRP A 99 13.41 -8.09 -19.00
CA TRP A 99 12.25 -8.29 -18.15
C TRP A 99 12.44 -9.46 -17.18
N TRP A 100 12.92 -10.61 -17.67
CA TRP A 100 13.17 -11.79 -16.83
C TRP A 100 14.32 -11.59 -15.82
N ALA A 101 15.28 -10.69 -16.08
CA ALA A 101 16.28 -10.33 -15.09
C ALA A 101 15.68 -9.52 -13.92
N HIS A 102 14.67 -8.70 -14.18
CA HIS A 102 13.97 -7.92 -13.16
C HIS A 102 12.84 -8.71 -12.47
N CYS A 103 12.23 -9.66 -13.16
CA CYS A 103 11.12 -10.47 -12.69
C CYS A 103 11.45 -11.97 -12.85
N PRO A 104 12.45 -12.50 -12.11
CA PRO A 104 12.95 -13.86 -12.32
C PRO A 104 11.93 -14.95 -12.01
N ASN A 105 10.94 -14.66 -11.16
CA ASN A 105 9.89 -15.61 -10.79
C ASN A 105 8.66 -15.53 -11.71
N GLY A 106 8.72 -14.73 -12.78
CA GLY A 106 7.57 -14.47 -13.64
C GLY A 106 6.69 -13.33 -13.13
N PRO A 107 5.55 -13.08 -13.80
CA PRO A 107 4.66 -11.99 -13.45
C PRO A 107 3.96 -12.30 -12.13
N GLU A 108 3.57 -11.25 -11.41
CA GLU A 108 2.74 -11.39 -10.22
C GLU A 108 1.41 -12.08 -10.57
N PRO A 109 0.80 -12.84 -9.64
CA PRO A 109 -0.40 -13.64 -9.90
C PRO A 109 -1.65 -12.82 -10.23
N THR A 110 -1.58 -11.50 -10.11
CA THR A 110 -2.63 -10.56 -10.46
C THR A 110 -2.00 -9.25 -10.94
N MET A 111 -2.73 -8.48 -11.75
CA MET A 111 -2.35 -7.11 -12.13
C MET A 111 -2.70 -6.08 -11.06
N PHE A 112 -3.52 -6.47 -10.09
CA PHE A 112 -3.96 -5.62 -8.97
C PHE A 112 -3.07 -5.86 -7.75
N PHE A 113 -1.86 -5.31 -7.77
CA PHE A 113 -0.94 -5.45 -6.66
C PHE A 113 -0.28 -4.12 -6.30
N HIS A 114 0.17 -4.04 -5.05
CA HIS A 114 1.08 -3.00 -4.60
C HIS A 114 2.49 -3.60 -4.48
N HIS A 115 3.52 -2.92 -5.00
CA HIS A 115 4.89 -3.47 -5.10
C HIS A 115 5.55 -3.89 -3.76
N TRP A 116 4.94 -3.56 -2.62
CA TRP A 116 5.46 -3.85 -1.27
C TRP A 116 4.62 -4.86 -0.49
N TYR A 117 3.46 -5.27 -1.03
CA TYR A 117 2.48 -6.12 -0.37
C TYR A 117 2.21 -7.37 -1.22
N LEU A 118 3.28 -8.14 -1.42
CA LEU A 118 3.32 -9.32 -2.31
C LEU A 118 3.35 -10.65 -1.55
N SER A 119 3.22 -10.63 -0.22
CA SER A 119 3.37 -11.83 0.63
C SER A 119 2.14 -12.73 0.63
N HIS A 120 1.55 -13.00 -0.53
CA HIS A 120 0.29 -13.71 -0.66
C HIS A 120 0.29 -15.10 -0.04
N ASP A 121 1.43 -15.79 0.02
CA ASP A 121 1.53 -17.11 0.66
C ASP A 121 1.25 -17.08 2.17
N ARG A 122 1.34 -15.91 2.81
CA ARG A 122 1.08 -15.72 4.25
C ARG A 122 -0.24 -15.00 4.52
N TYR A 123 -0.88 -14.45 3.49
CA TYR A 123 -2.11 -13.69 3.63
C TYR A 123 -3.31 -14.63 3.79
N PRO A 124 -4.28 -14.32 4.66
CA PRO A 124 -5.41 -15.21 4.95
C PRO A 124 -6.29 -15.52 3.72
N ASN A 125 -6.38 -14.59 2.76
CA ASN A 125 -7.10 -14.76 1.49
C ASN A 125 -6.16 -14.85 0.29
N GLY A 126 -4.86 -15.09 0.51
CA GLY A 126 -3.89 -15.29 -0.56
C GLY A 126 -3.75 -14.06 -1.48
N VAL A 127 -3.82 -14.32 -2.79
CA VAL A 127 -3.73 -13.29 -3.84
C VAL A 127 -4.81 -12.22 -3.69
N ALA A 128 -5.98 -12.54 -3.14
CA ALA A 128 -7.06 -11.57 -2.97
C ALA A 128 -6.66 -10.43 -2.02
N ASP A 129 -5.84 -10.68 -1.00
CA ASP A 129 -5.36 -9.62 -0.10
C ASP A 129 -4.35 -8.68 -0.83
N MET A 130 -3.60 -9.17 -1.83
CA MET A 130 -2.79 -8.27 -2.70
C MET A 130 -3.68 -7.25 -3.41
N VAL A 131 -4.85 -7.71 -3.88
CA VAL A 131 -5.87 -6.86 -4.52
C VAL A 131 -6.45 -5.86 -3.52
N GLY A 132 -6.64 -6.28 -2.26
CA GLY A 132 -7.04 -5.39 -1.18
C GLY A 132 -6.06 -4.23 -0.96
N TYR A 133 -4.76 -4.53 -0.88
CA TYR A 133 -3.72 -3.50 -0.74
C TYR A 133 -3.63 -2.57 -1.96
N TRP A 134 -3.76 -3.13 -3.16
CA TRP A 134 -3.86 -2.34 -4.38
C TRP A 134 -5.07 -1.40 -4.35
N ALA A 135 -6.24 -1.89 -3.94
CA ALA A 135 -7.46 -1.10 -3.85
C ALA A 135 -7.34 0.04 -2.84
N GLU A 136 -6.73 -0.19 -1.67
CA GLU A 136 -6.38 0.89 -0.74
C GLU A 136 -5.50 1.96 -1.40
N SER A 137 -4.45 1.53 -2.12
CA SER A 137 -3.56 2.45 -2.84
C SER A 137 -4.28 3.26 -3.92
N ARG A 138 -5.26 2.66 -4.61
CA ARG A 138 -6.04 3.37 -5.63
C ARG A 138 -7.12 4.27 -5.02
N ILE A 139 -7.86 3.81 -4.03
CA ILE A 139 -9.02 4.53 -3.47
C ILE A 139 -8.57 5.55 -2.41
N LEU A 140 -7.77 5.12 -1.44
CA LEU A 140 -7.34 5.96 -0.33
C LEU A 140 -6.07 6.77 -0.65
N GLY A 141 -5.32 6.36 -1.67
CA GLY A 141 -4.06 6.98 -2.08
C GLY A 141 -2.81 6.28 -1.57
N GLY A 142 -2.98 5.25 -0.72
CA GLY A 142 -1.92 4.38 -0.24
C GLY A 142 -2.48 3.31 0.69
N VAL A 143 -1.68 2.28 1.00
CA VAL A 143 -2.00 1.37 2.10
C VAL A 143 -1.89 2.14 3.41
N VAL A 144 -2.92 2.06 4.25
CA VAL A 144 -2.98 2.83 5.51
C VAL A 144 -2.24 2.10 6.62
N LEU A 145 -1.28 2.77 7.24
CA LEU A 145 -0.40 2.23 8.28
C LEU A 145 -0.50 3.06 9.57
N PHE A 146 -0.18 2.43 10.70
CA PHE A 146 -0.30 3.02 12.03
C PHE A 146 1.03 2.94 12.77
N ASP A 147 1.29 3.92 13.62
CA ASP A 147 2.42 3.86 14.56
C ASP A 147 2.07 2.91 15.71
N ARG A 148 2.83 1.82 15.82
CA ARG A 148 2.63 0.77 16.83
C ARG A 148 3.68 0.81 17.94
N ARG A 149 4.58 1.80 17.90
CA ARG A 149 5.62 1.95 18.92
C ARG A 149 4.99 2.29 20.27
N GLN A 150 5.61 1.80 21.33
CA GLN A 150 5.23 2.21 22.67
C GLN A 150 5.70 3.66 22.90
N PRO A 151 4.89 4.50 23.56
CA PRO A 151 5.28 5.87 23.83
C PRO A 151 6.32 5.82 24.94
N ILE A 152 7.56 6.16 24.61
CA ILE A 152 8.64 6.32 25.58
C ILE A 152 8.72 7.82 25.89
N PRO A 153 8.95 8.23 27.16
CA PRO A 153 9.22 9.62 27.47
C PRO A 153 10.32 10.17 26.56
N GLU A 154 10.15 11.39 26.03
CA GLU A 154 11.08 12.06 25.10
C GLU A 154 11.17 11.48 23.67
N SER A 155 10.28 10.55 23.28
CA SER A 155 10.21 10.05 21.90
C SER A 155 9.20 10.80 21.03
N ASP A 156 9.50 10.93 19.73
CA ASP A 156 8.60 11.50 18.71
C ASP A 156 7.46 10.54 18.28
N VAL A 157 7.15 9.56 19.15
CA VAL A 157 6.10 8.56 18.91
C VAL A 157 4.74 9.21 19.05
N ASP A 158 3.98 9.19 17.96
CA ASP A 158 2.59 9.62 17.93
C ASP A 158 1.74 8.38 17.66
N GLN A 159 1.18 7.79 18.72
CA GLN A 159 0.32 6.60 18.63
C GLN A 159 -0.94 6.83 17.79
N ASP A 160 -1.30 8.11 17.59
CA ASP A 160 -2.44 8.48 16.77
C ASP A 160 -2.01 8.81 15.33
N ALA A 161 -0.72 8.70 14.98
CA ALA A 161 -0.24 8.98 13.63
C ALA A 161 -0.74 7.94 12.63
N VAL A 162 -1.26 8.46 11.53
CA VAL A 162 -1.68 7.68 10.37
C VAL A 162 -0.69 7.96 9.26
N SER A 163 -0.17 6.91 8.63
CA SER A 163 0.69 6.99 7.47
C SER A 163 0.04 6.32 6.27
N ILE A 164 0.43 6.74 5.07
CA ILE A 164 0.03 6.12 3.82
C ILE A 164 1.25 5.65 3.05
N HIS A 165 1.16 4.45 2.48
CA HIS A 165 2.15 3.91 1.56
C HIS A 165 1.59 3.98 0.14
N PRO A 166 1.91 5.04 -0.63
CA PRO A 166 1.47 5.18 -2.01
C PRO A 166 2.18 4.20 -2.96
N ASP A 167 1.54 3.91 -4.09
CA ASP A 167 2.13 3.14 -5.20
C ASP A 167 1.75 3.73 -6.57
N ARG A 168 1.63 5.06 -6.62
CA ARG A 168 1.21 5.81 -7.80
C ARG A 168 2.42 6.47 -8.44
N GLU A 169 2.42 6.50 -9.78
CA GLU A 169 3.42 7.25 -10.54
C GLU A 169 3.38 8.74 -10.17
N ASN A 170 4.54 9.39 -10.21
CA ASN A 170 4.71 10.82 -9.96
C ASN A 170 4.22 11.32 -8.59
N VAL A 171 4.21 10.47 -7.56
CA VAL A 171 3.86 10.85 -6.18
C VAL A 171 5.06 10.68 -5.24
N THR A 172 5.27 9.47 -4.74
CA THR A 172 6.48 9.00 -4.05
C THR A 172 6.30 7.51 -3.84
N TYR A 173 7.37 6.76 -3.63
CA TYR A 173 7.28 5.37 -3.16
C TYR A 173 7.38 5.26 -1.63
N ARG A 174 7.71 6.36 -0.94
CA ARG A 174 8.01 6.33 0.49
C ARG A 174 6.75 6.40 1.34
N ILE A 175 6.79 5.76 2.52
CA ILE A 175 5.70 5.82 3.49
C ILE A 175 5.66 7.22 4.09
N CYS A 176 4.52 7.90 3.96
CA CYS A 176 4.37 9.29 4.38
C CYS A 176 3.36 9.39 5.52
N ARG A 177 3.74 10.03 6.62
CA ARG A 177 2.78 10.41 7.67
C ARG A 177 1.81 11.44 7.12
N LEU A 178 0.51 11.27 7.37
CA LEU A 178 -0.49 12.26 6.99
C LEU A 178 -0.28 13.55 7.78
N THR A 179 -0.40 14.68 7.08
CA THR A 179 -0.44 15.98 7.75
C THR A 179 -1.76 16.14 8.52
N SER A 180 -1.76 16.98 9.55
CA SER A 180 -2.99 17.29 10.31
C SER A 180 -4.11 17.81 9.41
N GLU A 181 -3.76 18.57 8.36
CA GLU A 181 -4.71 19.08 7.36
C GLU A 181 -5.37 17.94 6.56
N LYS A 182 -4.57 17.05 5.96
CA LYS A 182 -5.08 15.91 5.17
C LYS A 182 -5.90 14.95 6.03
N ARG A 183 -5.46 14.70 7.27
CA ARG A 183 -6.19 13.89 8.23
C ARG A 183 -7.54 14.52 8.58
N LEU A 184 -7.58 15.82 8.87
CA LEU A 184 -8.81 16.53 9.18
C LEU A 184 -9.79 16.53 8.00
N GLN A 185 -9.31 16.76 6.77
CA GLN A 185 -10.13 16.69 5.57
C GLN A 185 -10.73 15.29 5.37
N LEU A 186 -9.93 14.24 5.56
CA LEU A 186 -10.42 12.86 5.53
C LEU A 186 -11.53 12.62 6.57
N LEU A 187 -11.32 13.03 7.82
CA LEU A 187 -12.29 12.83 8.89
C LEU A 187 -13.59 13.61 8.66
N LYS A 188 -13.51 14.84 8.15
CA LYS A 188 -14.68 15.61 7.74
C LYS A 188 -15.47 14.91 6.64
N PHE A 189 -14.78 14.36 5.65
CA PHE A 189 -15.40 13.58 4.58
C PHE A 189 -16.09 12.32 5.11
N LEU A 190 -15.44 11.57 6.01
CA LEU A 190 -15.97 10.31 6.54
C LEU A 190 -17.13 10.48 7.53
N THR A 191 -17.24 11.63 8.20
CA THR A 191 -18.26 11.87 9.22
C THR A 191 -19.39 12.80 8.76
N ALA A 192 -19.28 13.42 7.59
CA ALA A 192 -20.34 14.23 7.01
C ALA A 192 -21.52 13.35 6.54
N GLU A 193 -22.74 13.80 6.83
CA GLU A 193 -23.96 13.17 6.30
C GLU A 193 -24.03 13.30 4.77
N VAL A 194 -23.65 14.47 4.25
CA VAL A 194 -23.46 14.74 2.83
C VAL A 194 -22.12 15.46 2.66
N PRO A 195 -21.07 14.81 2.16
CA PRO A 195 -19.76 15.44 2.00
C PRO A 195 -19.73 16.41 0.80
N ASP A 196 -19.23 17.63 1.02
CA ASP A 196 -19.12 18.66 -0.04
C ASP A 196 -18.02 18.37 -1.07
N HIS A 197 -16.93 17.74 -0.64
CA HIS A 197 -15.76 17.44 -1.48
C HIS A 197 -15.12 16.13 -1.04
N THR A 198 -14.54 15.39 -1.98
CA THR A 198 -13.78 14.18 -1.66
C THR A 198 -12.28 14.49 -1.55
N PRO A 199 -11.63 14.16 -0.42
CA PRO A 199 -10.18 14.30 -0.26
C PRO A 199 -9.42 13.09 -0.82
N LEU A 200 -10.11 12.15 -1.47
CA LEU A 200 -9.56 10.90 -1.96
C LEU A 200 -9.26 10.98 -3.48
N PRO A 201 -8.17 10.35 -3.95
CA PRO A 201 -7.11 9.71 -3.16
C PRO A 201 -6.23 10.74 -2.43
N ILE A 202 -5.74 10.40 -1.24
CA ILE A 202 -4.82 11.26 -0.49
C ILE A 202 -3.42 11.05 -1.05
N LEU A 203 -2.90 12.06 -1.75
CA LEU A 203 -1.55 11.99 -2.34
C LEU A 203 -0.56 12.74 -1.45
N PRO A 204 0.56 12.11 -1.02
CA PRO A 204 1.65 12.82 -0.38
C PRO A 204 2.22 13.93 -1.27
N ASP A 205 2.64 15.02 -0.62
CA ASP A 205 3.32 16.13 -1.28
C ASP A 205 4.51 16.58 -0.41
N GLU A 206 5.10 17.72 -0.75
CA GLU A 206 6.25 18.26 -0.05
C GLU A 206 5.98 18.65 1.41
N LYS A 207 4.70 18.85 1.81
CA LYS A 207 4.32 19.13 3.20
C LYS A 207 4.33 17.86 4.06
N ASN A 208 4.37 16.68 3.45
CA ASN A 208 4.59 15.42 4.17
C ASN A 208 6.10 15.26 4.42
N ASP A 209 6.62 15.91 5.46
CA ASP A 209 8.05 15.95 5.79
C ASP A 209 8.55 14.70 6.53
N TYR A 210 7.67 14.04 7.28
CA TYR A 210 7.95 12.76 7.91
C TYR A 210 7.73 11.59 6.93
N ARG A 211 8.84 11.09 6.38
CA ARG A 211 8.85 10.00 5.39
C ARG A 211 9.79 8.88 5.77
N ILE A 212 9.29 7.65 5.68
CA ILE A 212 10.01 6.41 6.02
C ILE A 212 10.35 5.65 4.74
N ASN A 213 11.52 5.04 4.73
CA ASN A 213 11.93 4.15 3.65
C ASN A 213 11.21 2.81 3.80
N PRO A 214 10.44 2.36 2.81
CA PRO A 214 9.73 1.08 2.90
C PRO A 214 10.67 -0.13 2.92
N GLU A 215 11.96 0.04 2.58
CA GLU A 215 13.02 -0.96 2.75
C GLU A 215 13.33 -1.28 4.21
N GLU A 216 13.05 -0.37 5.14
CA GLU A 216 13.20 -0.59 6.57
C GLU A 216 12.03 -1.46 7.07
N SER A 217 12.33 -2.43 7.94
CA SER A 217 11.34 -3.45 8.31
C SER A 217 10.20 -2.86 9.15
N PRO A 218 8.99 -3.47 9.11
CA PRO A 218 7.91 -3.12 10.04
C PRO A 218 8.34 -3.11 11.51
N GLU A 219 9.24 -4.02 11.90
CA GLU A 219 9.79 -4.17 13.25
C GLU A 219 10.69 -2.97 13.63
N GLU A 220 11.61 -2.57 12.74
CA GLU A 220 12.52 -1.45 12.97
C GLU A 220 11.78 -0.11 13.00
N THR A 221 10.84 0.08 12.08
CA THR A 221 10.10 1.34 11.94
C THR A 221 8.97 1.47 12.95
N GLY A 222 8.39 0.33 13.36
CA GLY A 222 7.16 0.26 14.15
C GLY A 222 5.91 0.77 13.41
N ILE A 223 5.99 0.98 12.09
CA ILE A 223 4.89 1.51 11.28
C ILE A 223 4.29 0.40 10.41
N TYR A 224 3.13 -0.11 10.84
CA TYR A 224 2.43 -1.19 10.15
C TYR A 224 0.94 -1.24 10.53
N ARG A 225 0.13 -1.84 9.64
CA ARG A 225 -1.23 -2.24 10.00
C ARG A 225 -1.18 -3.58 10.71
N ASP A 226 -0.70 -4.61 10.03
CA ASP A 226 -0.31 -5.88 10.60
C ASP A 226 1.17 -6.16 10.32
N ILE A 227 1.86 -6.77 11.28
CA ILE A 227 3.32 -6.88 11.25
C ILE A 227 3.82 -7.72 10.07
N TRP A 228 2.99 -8.66 9.61
CA TRP A 228 3.29 -9.58 8.51
C TRP A 228 2.87 -9.05 7.13
N ASP A 229 2.30 -7.85 7.04
CA ASP A 229 1.80 -7.28 5.77
C ASP A 229 2.93 -7.09 4.76
N ARG A 230 4.11 -6.69 5.23
CA ARG A 230 5.30 -6.48 4.41
C ARG A 230 6.40 -7.46 4.83
N SER A 231 7.14 -7.96 3.86
CA SER A 231 8.40 -8.67 4.11
C SER A 231 9.56 -7.69 4.16
N GLU A 232 10.66 -8.10 4.75
CA GLU A 232 11.95 -7.49 4.46
C GLU A 232 12.22 -7.52 2.96
N LEU A 233 12.94 -6.50 2.49
CA LEU A 233 13.41 -6.48 1.10
C LEU A 233 14.25 -7.74 0.86
N ARG A 234 13.97 -8.46 -0.24
CA ARG A 234 14.76 -9.65 -0.61
C ARG A 234 16.22 -9.26 -0.84
N GLU A 235 17.14 -10.21 -0.66
CA GLU A 235 18.57 -9.95 -0.89
C GLU A 235 18.90 -9.65 -2.36
N ASP A 236 18.16 -10.26 -3.28
CA ASP A 236 18.32 -10.11 -4.73
C ASP A 236 17.54 -8.91 -5.31
N ALA A 237 16.69 -8.28 -4.51
CA ALA A 237 15.89 -7.14 -4.95
C ALA A 237 16.73 -5.85 -4.98
N TYR A 238 16.46 -5.01 -5.97
CA TYR A 238 17.07 -3.69 -6.07
C TYR A 238 16.55 -2.76 -4.95
N ASP A 239 17.48 -2.19 -4.19
CA ASP A 239 17.18 -1.23 -3.14
C ASP A 239 16.99 0.18 -3.74
N GLN A 240 15.76 0.70 -3.72
CA GLN A 240 15.42 1.98 -4.38
C GLN A 240 16.19 3.16 -3.78
N ARG A 241 16.70 3.04 -2.55
CA ARG A 241 17.53 4.06 -1.92
C ARG A 241 18.89 4.22 -2.59
N LEU A 242 19.34 3.25 -3.40
CA LEU A 242 20.57 3.33 -4.19
C LEU A 242 20.39 3.99 -5.56
N ARG A 243 19.17 4.41 -5.92
CA ARG A 243 18.93 5.15 -7.17
C ARG A 243 19.83 6.39 -7.23
N ASP A 244 20.52 6.58 -8.34
CA ASP A 244 21.48 7.67 -8.58
C ASP A 244 20.81 9.03 -8.81
N VAL A 245 19.57 9.03 -9.30
CA VAL A 245 18.77 10.25 -9.49
C VAL A 245 18.11 10.68 -8.18
N TRP A 246 18.42 11.91 -7.75
CA TRP A 246 17.65 12.61 -6.72
C TRP A 246 16.36 13.19 -7.32
N ASN A 247 15.25 13.06 -6.59
CA ASN A 247 14.02 13.75 -6.90
C ASN A 247 13.34 14.21 -5.59
N LYS A 248 12.66 15.35 -5.66
CA LYS A 248 12.00 15.97 -4.50
C LYS A 248 10.72 15.24 -4.09
N LEU A 249 10.16 14.45 -5.01
CA LEU A 249 9.00 13.59 -4.75
C LEU A 249 9.33 12.52 -3.72
N ASP A 250 10.53 11.93 -3.72
CA ASP A 250 10.95 10.91 -2.74
C ASP A 250 11.75 11.52 -1.59
N TYR A 251 12.68 12.43 -1.90
CA TYR A 251 13.59 13.00 -0.92
C TYR A 251 13.52 14.51 -0.96
N LEU A 252 12.95 15.12 0.09
CA LEU A 252 12.83 16.57 0.20
C LEU A 252 14.17 17.31 0.16
N THR A 253 15.25 16.63 0.57
CA THR A 253 16.61 17.18 0.58
C THR A 253 17.61 16.18 0.01
N HIS A 254 18.72 16.70 -0.53
CA HIS A 254 19.85 15.89 -0.99
C HIS A 254 20.48 15.10 0.17
N SER A 255 20.57 15.69 1.37
CA SER A 255 21.07 15.00 2.57
C SER A 255 20.15 13.83 2.95
N GLY A 256 18.82 13.99 2.88
CA GLY A 256 17.88 12.90 3.12
C GLY A 256 18.07 11.72 2.15
N LYS A 257 18.40 12.01 0.88
CA LYS A 257 18.78 10.99 -0.10
C LYS A 257 20.10 10.32 0.24
N GLY A 258 21.13 11.09 0.60
CA GLY A 258 22.43 10.57 1.03
C GLY A 258 22.29 9.61 2.21
N ASN A 259 21.62 10.03 3.27
CA ASN A 259 21.41 9.20 4.46
C ASN A 259 20.65 7.90 4.16
N ALA A 260 19.71 7.92 3.20
CA ALA A 260 19.00 6.71 2.78
C ALA A 260 19.91 5.78 1.97
N ALA A 261 20.77 6.33 1.11
CA ALA A 261 21.75 5.57 0.36
C ALA A 261 22.80 4.92 1.29
N ASP A 262 23.25 5.63 2.32
CA ASP A 262 24.19 5.09 3.32
C ASP A 262 23.60 3.86 4.02
N ARG A 263 22.34 3.92 4.47
CA ARG A 263 21.65 2.75 5.07
C ARG A 263 21.48 1.59 4.10
N ALA A 264 21.31 1.86 2.81
CA ALA A 264 21.26 0.81 1.80
C ALA A 264 22.64 0.18 1.54
N LEU A 265 23.71 0.97 1.56
CA LEU A 265 25.08 0.47 1.49
C LEU A 265 25.44 -0.36 2.71
N GLU A 266 25.06 0.08 3.91
CA GLU A 266 25.21 -0.68 5.15
C GLU A 266 24.50 -2.03 5.05
N ARG A 267 23.22 -2.05 4.63
CA ARG A 267 22.49 -3.30 4.39
C ARG A 267 23.22 -4.21 3.41
N ARG A 268 23.68 -3.67 2.27
CA ARG A 268 24.41 -4.44 1.25
C ARG A 268 25.70 -5.03 1.80
N ASN A 269 26.44 -4.26 2.60
CA ASN A 269 27.68 -4.72 3.22
C ASN A 269 27.41 -5.84 4.25
N ARG A 270 26.34 -5.74 5.05
CA ARG A 270 25.93 -6.80 5.99
C ARG A 270 25.59 -8.11 5.26
N ILE A 271 24.83 -8.03 4.17
CA ILE A 271 24.50 -9.21 3.33
C ILE A 271 25.78 -9.81 2.74
N PHE A 272 26.69 -8.97 2.24
CA PHE A 272 27.95 -9.44 1.68
C PHE A 272 28.80 -10.16 2.74
N GLN A 273 29.04 -9.54 3.89
CA GLN A 273 29.81 -10.13 5.00
C GLN A 273 29.20 -11.43 5.51
N GLY A 274 27.88 -11.48 5.71
CA GLY A 274 27.18 -12.69 6.16
C GLY A 274 27.30 -13.87 5.19
N ARG A 275 27.55 -13.63 3.89
CA ARG A 275 27.84 -14.69 2.92
C ARG A 275 29.26 -15.26 3.05
N PHE A 276 30.23 -14.49 3.54
CA PHE A 276 31.61 -14.96 3.73
C PHE A 276 31.84 -15.58 5.11
N ASP A 277 31.08 -15.18 6.12
CA ASP A 277 31.15 -15.77 7.47
C ASP A 277 30.37 -17.10 7.58
N GLY A 278 29.63 -17.48 6.53
CA GLY A 278 28.78 -18.67 6.47
C GLY A 278 29.33 -19.87 5.68
N GLU A 279 30.53 -19.80 5.11
CA GLU A 279 31.20 -20.95 4.48
C GLU A 279 32.30 -21.52 5.42
N PRO A 280 32.22 -22.79 5.84
CA PRO A 280 33.35 -23.50 6.45
C PRO A 280 34.43 -23.87 5.42
#